data_AF-A0ABD0RH89-F1
#
_entry.id   AF-A0ABD0RH89-F1
#
_cell.length_a   1.000
_cell.length_b   1.000
_cell.length_c   1.000
_cell.angle_alpha   90.00
_cell.angle_beta   90.00
_cell.angle_gamma   90.00
#
_symmetry.space_group_name_H-M   'P 1'
#
loop_
_entity.id
_entity.type
_entity.pdbx_description
1 polymer ?
#
loop_
_entity_poly.entity_id
_entity_poly.type
_entity_poly.pdbx_seq_one_letter_code
_entity_poly.pdbx_strand_id
1 'polypeptide(L)' 'KLDAFIYDAAVLNYMAGRDEGCKLVTIGSGYIFATTGYGIALQKGSAWKRPVDLAILAIIGD' A
#
# COMPACT_ATOMS: atom_id res chain seq x y z
N LYS A 1 -8.97 3.64 -25.48
CA LYS A 1 -7.67 4.25 -25.13
C LYS A 1 -7.89 4.96 -23.80
N LEU A 2 -7.05 4.73 -22.80
CA LEU A 2 -7.22 5.31 -21.46
C LEU A 2 -6.17 6.41 -21.31
N ASP A 3 -6.57 7.61 -20.91
CA ASP A 3 -5.66 8.75 -20.76
C ASP A 3 -5.07 8.83 -19.34
N ALA A 4 -5.81 8.39 -18.31
CA ALA A 4 -5.35 8.30 -16.93
C ALA A 4 -6.11 7.19 -16.16
N PHE A 5 -5.48 6.63 -15.12
CA PHE A 5 -6.06 5.58 -14.29
C PHE A 5 -5.81 5.90 -12.80
N ILE A 6 -6.83 5.69 -11.97
CA ILE A 6 -6.78 5.93 -10.53
C ILE A 6 -6.99 4.59 -9.83
N TYR A 7 -6.06 4.22 -8.94
CA TYR A 7 -6.09 2.96 -8.19
C TYR A 7 -5.22 3.06 -6.93
N ASP A 8 -5.13 1.98 -6.17
CA ASP A 8 -4.27 1.90 -4.99
C ASP A 8 -2.80 2.22 -5.32
N ALA A 9 -2.20 3.09 -4.51
CA ALA A 9 -0.86 3.61 -4.76
C ALA A 9 0.23 2.53 -4.72
N ALA A 10 0.12 1.52 -3.84
CA ALA A 10 1.13 0.47 -3.73
C ALA A 10 1.12 -0.43 -4.96
N VAL A 11 -0.07 -0.77 -5.47
CA VAL A 11 -0.23 -1.56 -6.68
C VAL A 11 0.28 -0.79 -7.90
N LEU A 12 -0.07 0.50 -8.02
CA LEU A 12 0.42 1.33 -9.12
C LEU A 12 1.94 1.49 -9.11
N ASN A 13 2.55 1.69 -7.94
CA ASN A 13 4.01 1.75 -7.82
C ASN A 13 4.67 0.43 -8.25
N TYR A 14 4.11 -0.71 -7.88
CA TYR A 14 4.62 -2.02 -8.29
C TYR A 14 4.51 -2.23 -9.81
N MET A 15 3.38 -1.89 -10.41
CA MET A 15 3.17 -2.03 -11.85
C MET A 15 4.04 -1.09 -12.66
N ALA A 16 4.16 0.18 -12.24
CA ALA A 16 5.06 1.14 -12.88
C ALA A 16 6.53 0.72 -12.78
N GLY A 17 6.95 0.15 -11.65
CA GLY A 17 8.33 -0.35 -11.46
C GLY A 17 8.65 -1.62 -12.26
N ARG A 18 7.65 -2.37 -12.73
CA ARG A 18 7.83 -3.60 -13.53
C ARG A 18 7.52 -3.42 -15.01
N ASP A 19 7.21 -2.21 -15.45
CA ASP A 19 6.84 -1.93 -16.83
C ASP A 19 8.04 -2.02 -17.78
N GLU A 20 7.96 -2.88 -18.79
CA GLU A 20 8.98 -3.00 -19.83
C GLU A 20 8.96 -1.76 -20.74
N GLY A 21 9.80 -0.78 -20.40
CA GLY A 21 9.97 0.47 -21.14
C GLY A 21 9.51 1.73 -20.40
N CYS A 22 9.20 1.64 -19.10
CA CYS A 22 8.92 2.78 -18.22
C CYS A 22 7.87 3.78 -18.80
N LYS A 23 6.86 3.27 -19.52
CA LYS A 23 5.82 4.09 -20.14
C LYS A 23 4.77 4.52 -19.12
N LEU A 24 4.59 3.71 -18.09
CA LEU A 24 3.72 4.01 -16.95
C LEU A 24 4.48 4.82 -15.89
N VAL A 25 3.93 5.97 -15.52
CA VAL A 25 4.48 6.82 -14.45
C VAL A 25 3.39 7.17 -13.45
N THR A 26 3.75 7.29 -12.17
CA THR A 26 2.84 7.77 -11.13
C THR A 26 2.86 9.30 -11.11
N ILE A 27 1.68 9.92 -11.00
CA ILE A 27 1.54 11.37 -11.03
C ILE A 27 2.10 11.98 -9.74
N GLY A 28 2.83 13.09 -9.86
CA GLY A 28 3.33 13.86 -8.71
C GLY A 28 4.47 13.20 -7.94
N SER A 29 5.31 12.37 -8.60
CA SER A 29 6.43 11.64 -7.97
C SER A 29 5.99 10.74 -6.81
N GLY A 30 4.84 10.08 -6.97
CA GLY A 30 4.23 9.27 -5.91
C GLY A 30 3.41 10.10 -4.93
N TYR A 31 2.77 11.19 -5.38
CA TYR A 31 1.79 11.91 -4.57
C TYR A 31 0.58 10.99 -4.30
N ILE A 32 0.33 10.69 -3.04
CA ILE A 32 -0.76 9.81 -2.60
C ILE A 32 -1.86 10.68 -1.99
N PHE A 33 -3.03 10.69 -2.61
CA PHE A 33 -4.20 11.48 -2.16
C PHE A 33 -4.74 11.03 -0.78
N ALA A 34 -4.50 9.79 -0.38
CA ALA A 34 -4.88 9.24 0.92
C ALA A 34 -3.77 8.36 1.52
N THR A 35 -3.24 8.75 2.68
CA THR A 35 -2.22 7.98 3.41
C THR A 35 -2.86 6.82 4.20
N THR A 36 -3.49 5.90 3.48
CA THR A 36 -4.02 4.65 4.03
C THR A 36 -3.08 3.50 3.72
N GLY A 37 -2.91 2.57 4.65
CA GLY A 37 -2.13 1.34 4.45
C GLY A 37 -3.00 0.10 4.43
N TYR A 38 -2.39 -1.04 4.08
CA TYR A 38 -3.02 -2.35 4.21
C TYR A 38 -3.09 -2.77 5.68
N GLY A 39 -4.25 -3.28 6.12
CA GLY A 39 -4.48 -3.71 7.49
C GLY A 39 -5.14 -5.09 7.57
N ILE A 40 -4.92 -5.78 8.69
CA ILE A 40 -5.54 -7.08 8.99
C ILE A 40 -6.74 -6.83 9.92
N ALA A 41 -7.92 -7.29 9.51
CA ALA A 41 -9.12 -7.17 10.33
C ALA A 41 -9.18 -8.27 11.41
N LEU A 42 -9.62 -7.88 12.61
CA LEU A 42 -9.88 -8.79 13.73
C LEU A 42 -11.30 -8.55 14.24
N GLN A 43 -11.90 -9.58 14.88
CA GLN A 43 -13.20 -9.40 15.54
C GLN A 43 -13.13 -8.24 16.54
N LYS A 44 -14.20 -7.45 16.61
CA LYS A 44 -14.29 -6.32 17.53
C LYS A 44 -14.14 -6.81 18.98
N GLY A 45 -13.18 -6.25 19.71
CA GLY A 45 -12.86 -6.67 21.08
C GLY A 45 -11.94 -7.91 21.18
N SER A 46 -11.36 -8.37 20.07
CA SER A 46 -10.41 -9.48 20.09
C SER A 46 -9.21 -9.18 20.99
N ALA A 47 -8.92 -10.09 21.92
CA ALA A 47 -7.74 -10.05 22.76
C ALA A 47 -6.43 -10.09 21.94
N TRP A 48 -6.48 -10.58 20.69
CA TRP A 48 -5.34 -10.67 19.78
C TRP A 48 -4.93 -9.33 19.16
N LYS A 49 -5.74 -8.27 19.29
CA LYS A 49 -5.41 -6.97 18.69
C LYS A 49 -4.02 -6.50 19.11
N ARG A 50 -3.74 -6.47 20.41
CA ARG A 50 -2.47 -5.96 20.93
C ARG A 50 -1.27 -6.86 20.59
N PRO A 51 -1.34 -8.20 20.75
CA PRO A 51 -0.28 -9.09 20.30
C PRO A 51 0.04 -8.97 18.81
N VAL A 52 -0.98 -8.89 17.94
CA VAL A 52 -0.80 -8.77 16.49
C VAL A 52 -0.18 -7.43 16.12
N ASP A 53 -0.67 -6.33 16.70
CA ASP A 53 -0.10 -4.99 16.48
C ASP A 53 1.40 -4.95 16.85
N LEU A 54 1.80 -5.59 17.95
CA LEU A 54 3.20 -5.68 18.37
C LEU A 54 4.05 -6.57 17.47
N ALA A 55 3.52 -7.70 17.01
CA ALA A 55 4.23 -8.58 16.09
C ALA A 55 4.51 -7.88 14.75
N ILE A 56 3.56 -7.10 14.22
CA ILE A 56 3.76 -6.29 13.01
C ILE A 56 4.86 -5.25 13.23
N LEU A 57 4.85 -4.55 14.38
CA LEU A 57 5.90 -3.57 14.70
C LEU A 57 7.28 -4.22 14.83
N ALA A 58 7.37 -5.43 15.40
CA ALA A 58 8.63 -6.16 15.51
C ALA A 58 9.21 -6.56 14.15
N ILE A 59 8.37 -6.84 13.14
CA ILE A 59 8.82 -7.18 11.78
C ILE A 59 9.42 -5.96 11.05
N ILE A 60 8.94 -4.75 11.36
CA ILE A 60 9.32 -3.52 10.65
C ILE A 60 10.43 -2.75 11.39
N GLY A 61 10.58 -2.98 12.70
CA GLY A 61 11.49 -2.24 13.57
C GLY A 61 12.89 -2.82 13.79
N ASP A 62 13.18 -4.03 13.28
CA ASP A 62 14.53 -4.60 13.14
C ASP A 62 15.16 -4.20 11.78
#